data_AF-A0A8S3VQT4-F1
#
_entry.id   AF-A0A8S3VQT4-F1
#
_cell.length_a   1.000
_cell.length_b   1.000
_cell.length_c   1.000
_cell.angle_alpha   90.00
_cell.angle_beta   90.00
_cell.angle_gamma   90.00
#
_symmetry.space_group_name_H-M   'P 1'
#
loop_
_entity.id
_entity.type
_entity.pdbx_description
1 polymer ?
#
loop_
_entity_poly.entity_id
_entity_poly.type
_entity_poly.pdbx_seq_one_letter_code
_entity_poly.pdbx_strand_id
1 'polypeptide(L)'
;MDSSGKIIWAKHSEIQQANIKAIADQEIKDGERLPLAVKDMGSCEIYPQTIAHNPNGRFVVVCGDGEYIIYTAMALRNKSFGSAQEFIWSNDSSVAKAFKPDFGAEGLYGGNMLGVRSVSGLAFYDWDTTELVRRIEITPKNIFWSENGELVCITTEESFFILKYNQEAVDNARSSGSKEDITEDGIEDAFEVIGEIEETVKTGIWVGDCFIYTNSVNRLNYYVGGEIVTVAHLDRVMYLLGYIPKDNRLYLGDKELNIVSFSLLLSVLEYQTAVMRRDFETADKVLPTIPREHRTRVAHFLEKQGFKSQAMAVTYDPEHKFELALQLGELKAAYEIAKETESEQKWKQLAELAISKCEFGLAQECLHNANDYGGLLLLATSAGNVGMVAKLAQTAEKSGQNNVAFLSYFSLGRLEECLEVLINTGRLPEAAFFSRTYLPSQVSRVVQLWRENLGSVNNKAANSLADPEEYENLFPGFVEAQKTEQFLRPQRKSLIPANKYPQVPSNHERNPVEEMQAAEQSGSFVFVSDTLQENEEEEEDFKEAEDVPVSQVTQGIDDQKILSEDVNLDEDLLED
;
A
#
# COMPACT_ATOMS: atom_id res chain seq x y z
N MET A 1 -4.86 36.03 -16.51
CA MET A 1 -5.61 35.34 -17.58
C MET A 1 -7.11 35.54 -17.31
N ASP A 2 -7.95 35.60 -18.33
CA ASP A 2 -9.41 35.58 -18.12
C ASP A 2 -9.97 34.15 -18.10
N SER A 3 -11.20 33.97 -17.61
CA SER A 3 -11.90 32.67 -17.59
C SER A 3 -12.13 32.06 -18.97
N SER A 4 -11.90 32.84 -20.04
CA SER A 4 -12.04 32.40 -21.43
C SER A 4 -10.73 31.90 -22.05
N GLY A 5 -9.62 31.91 -21.30
CA GLY A 5 -8.30 31.47 -21.73
C GLY A 5 -7.48 32.53 -22.48
N LYS A 6 -7.86 33.81 -22.38
CA LYS A 6 -7.07 34.92 -22.92
C LYS A 6 -6.04 35.35 -21.88
N ILE A 7 -4.81 35.45 -22.32
CA ILE A 7 -3.70 35.93 -21.51
C ILE A 7 -3.23 37.24 -22.11
N ILE A 8 -3.05 38.23 -21.26
CA ILE A 8 -2.49 39.53 -21.61
C ILE A 8 -1.29 39.76 -20.70
N TRP A 9 -0.20 40.20 -21.30
CA TRP A 9 1.01 40.63 -20.59
C TRP A 9 1.57 41.87 -21.28
N ALA A 10 2.45 42.57 -20.57
CA ALA A 10 3.22 43.65 -21.16
C ALA A 10 4.70 43.30 -21.22
N LYS A 11 5.34 43.70 -22.31
CA LYS A 11 6.78 43.67 -22.49
C LYS A 11 7.25 45.12 -22.65
N HIS A 12 7.77 45.69 -21.57
CA HIS A 12 7.99 47.14 -21.46
C HIS A 12 6.66 47.89 -21.65
N SER A 13 6.53 48.75 -22.66
CA SER A 13 5.29 49.47 -22.95
C SER A 13 4.37 48.75 -23.94
N GLU A 14 4.79 47.64 -24.54
CA GLU A 14 3.97 46.92 -25.52
C GLU A 14 3.08 45.89 -24.84
N ILE A 15 1.78 45.97 -25.07
CA ILE A 15 0.83 44.99 -24.58
C ILE A 15 0.60 43.93 -25.66
N GLN A 16 0.77 42.68 -25.27
CA GLN A 16 0.60 41.52 -26.11
C GLN A 16 -0.50 40.63 -25.55
N GLN A 17 -1.13 39.88 -26.45
CA GLN A 17 -2.19 38.96 -26.14
C GLN A 17 -1.88 37.58 -26.71
N ALA A 18 -2.13 36.54 -25.93
CA ALA A 18 -2.22 35.16 -26.41
C ALA A 18 -3.57 34.54 -26.04
N ASN A 19 -3.99 33.54 -26.81
CA ASN A 19 -5.24 32.81 -26.57
C ASN A 19 -4.98 31.31 -26.54
N ILE A 20 -5.27 30.69 -25.41
CA ILE A 20 -5.07 29.25 -25.19
C ILE A 20 -6.04 28.41 -26.02
N LYS A 21 -7.25 28.91 -26.32
CA LYS A 21 -8.26 28.16 -27.09
C LYS A 21 -7.80 27.74 -28.48
N ALA A 22 -6.81 28.40 -29.05
CA ALA A 22 -6.27 28.05 -30.36
C ALA A 22 -5.51 26.70 -30.35
N ILE A 23 -5.17 26.16 -29.19
CA ILE A 23 -4.37 24.93 -29.02
C ILE A 23 -5.21 23.76 -28.45
N ALA A 24 -6.52 23.96 -28.22
CA ALA A 24 -7.37 22.99 -27.53
C ALA A 24 -7.44 21.58 -28.18
N ASP A 25 -7.13 21.46 -29.48
CA ASP A 25 -7.21 20.20 -30.22
C ASP A 25 -5.88 19.40 -30.24
N GLN A 26 -4.82 19.88 -29.58
CA GLN A 26 -3.53 19.17 -29.51
C GLN A 26 -3.39 18.40 -28.19
N GLU A 27 -2.84 17.19 -28.23
CA GLU A 27 -2.43 16.47 -27.02
C GLU A 27 -1.27 17.21 -26.37
N ILE A 28 -1.57 17.95 -25.30
CA ILE A 28 -0.58 18.70 -24.54
C ILE A 28 -0.01 17.78 -23.45
N LYS A 29 1.32 17.62 -23.42
CA LYS A 29 1.99 16.96 -22.30
C LYS A 29 2.15 17.92 -21.13
N ASP A 30 2.03 17.37 -19.92
CA ASP A 30 2.17 18.16 -18.70
C ASP A 30 3.59 18.70 -18.54
N GLY A 31 3.69 19.99 -18.22
CA GLY A 31 4.95 20.70 -18.08
C GLY A 31 5.61 21.14 -19.40
N GLU A 32 5.04 20.79 -20.55
CA GLU A 32 5.55 21.24 -21.85
C GLU A 32 5.13 22.68 -22.16
N ARG A 33 6.02 23.42 -22.84
CA ARG A 33 5.76 24.79 -23.27
C ARG A 33 4.72 24.80 -24.39
N LEU A 34 3.67 25.59 -24.21
CA LEU A 34 2.62 25.78 -25.20
C LEU A 34 3.10 26.68 -26.35
N PRO A 35 2.95 26.26 -27.62
CA PRO A 35 3.27 27.06 -28.79
C PRO A 35 2.17 28.09 -29.08
N LEU A 36 2.05 29.12 -28.24
CA LEU A 36 1.02 30.15 -28.37
C LEU A 36 1.37 31.21 -29.42
N ALA A 37 0.40 31.51 -30.31
CA ALA A 37 0.50 32.64 -31.21
C ALA A 37 0.28 33.95 -30.43
N VAL A 38 1.33 34.76 -30.37
CA VAL A 38 1.30 36.07 -29.72
C VAL A 38 0.81 37.11 -30.71
N LYS A 39 -0.17 37.90 -30.30
CA LYS A 39 -0.71 39.03 -31.05
C LYS A 39 -0.38 40.33 -30.34
N ASP A 40 0.29 41.24 -31.04
CA ASP A 40 0.54 42.59 -30.54
C ASP A 40 -0.75 43.40 -30.54
N MET A 41 -1.08 44.01 -29.40
CA MET A 41 -2.31 44.79 -29.23
C MET A 41 -2.08 46.30 -29.31
N GLY A 42 -0.86 46.74 -29.02
CA GLY A 42 -0.45 48.15 -29.08
C GLY A 42 0.43 48.54 -27.90
N SER A 43 0.82 49.81 -27.86
CA SER A 43 1.59 50.39 -26.75
C SER A 43 0.67 51.02 -25.71
N CYS A 44 0.99 50.83 -24.43
CA CYS A 44 0.42 51.56 -23.32
C CYS A 44 1.12 52.93 -23.18
N GLU A 45 0.36 53.95 -22.75
CA GLU A 45 0.87 55.31 -22.50
C GLU A 45 1.72 55.39 -21.22
N ILE A 46 1.43 54.52 -20.24
CA ILE A 46 2.13 54.41 -18.96
C ILE A 46 2.98 53.14 -18.90
N TYR A 47 4.00 53.13 -18.04
CA TYR A 47 4.81 51.92 -17.82
C TYR A 47 4.04 50.92 -16.93
N PRO A 48 3.61 49.76 -17.46
CA PRO A 48 2.75 48.83 -16.74
C PRO A 48 3.50 48.18 -15.57
N GLN A 49 3.03 48.41 -14.34
CA GLN A 49 3.51 47.73 -13.14
C GLN A 49 2.59 46.56 -12.76
N THR A 50 1.28 46.75 -12.88
CA THR A 50 0.28 45.69 -12.68
C THR A 50 -0.72 45.66 -13.83
N ILE A 51 -1.18 44.45 -14.18
CA ILE A 51 -2.17 44.20 -15.23
C ILE A 51 -3.18 43.20 -14.68
N ALA A 52 -4.45 43.58 -14.64
CA ALA A 52 -5.51 42.70 -14.16
C ALA A 52 -6.74 42.79 -15.05
N HIS A 53 -7.28 41.63 -15.43
CA HIS A 53 -8.62 41.57 -16.00
C HIS A 53 -9.64 41.89 -14.92
N ASN A 54 -10.76 42.51 -15.29
CA ASN A 54 -11.92 42.50 -14.42
C ASN A 54 -12.49 41.07 -14.32
N PRO A 55 -13.30 40.75 -13.29
CA PRO A 55 -13.86 39.40 -13.10
C PRO A 55 -14.58 38.85 -14.33
N ASN A 56 -15.28 39.72 -15.09
CA ASN A 56 -15.99 39.34 -16.31
C ASN A 56 -15.11 39.24 -17.58
N GLY A 57 -13.80 39.51 -17.50
CA GLY A 57 -12.84 39.44 -18.61
C GLY A 57 -13.03 40.47 -19.74
N ARG A 58 -13.99 41.40 -19.61
CA ARG A 58 -14.34 42.42 -20.62
C ARG A 58 -13.37 43.59 -20.65
N PHE A 59 -12.81 43.92 -19.50
CA PHE A 59 -11.92 45.05 -19.28
C PHE A 59 -10.59 44.57 -18.70
N VAL A 60 -9.55 45.36 -18.94
CA VAL A 60 -8.22 45.18 -18.36
C VAL A 60 -7.82 46.51 -17.78
N VAL A 61 -7.38 46.51 -16.53
CA VAL A 61 -6.72 47.67 -15.95
C VAL A 61 -5.22 47.49 -16.07
N VAL A 62 -4.55 48.58 -16.44
CA VAL A 62 -3.10 48.72 -16.38
C VAL A 62 -2.83 49.83 -15.36
N CYS A 63 -2.03 49.53 -14.34
CA CYS A 63 -1.64 50.51 -13.32
C CYS A 63 -0.12 50.68 -13.35
N GLY A 64 0.35 51.92 -13.23
CA GLY A 64 1.76 52.28 -13.29
C GLY A 64 1.96 53.78 -13.18
N ASP A 65 3.13 54.20 -12.67
CA ASP A 65 3.53 55.61 -12.55
C ASP A 65 2.53 56.51 -11.77
N GLY A 66 1.75 55.91 -10.85
CA GLY A 66 0.72 56.61 -10.07
C GLY A 66 -0.59 56.87 -10.83
N GLU A 67 -0.76 56.24 -11.99
CA GLU A 67 -1.95 56.30 -12.82
C GLU A 67 -2.51 54.91 -13.10
N TYR A 68 -3.80 54.84 -13.37
CA TYR A 68 -4.47 53.65 -13.88
C TYR A 68 -5.19 53.97 -15.18
N ILE A 69 -5.21 53.01 -16.10
CA ILE A 69 -5.97 53.08 -17.34
C ILE A 69 -6.76 51.79 -17.51
N ILE A 70 -8.07 51.93 -17.74
CA ILE A 70 -8.97 50.81 -18.03
C ILE A 70 -9.15 50.74 -19.55
N TYR A 71 -8.81 49.58 -20.10
CA TYR A 71 -8.96 49.25 -21.51
C TYR A 71 -10.04 48.19 -21.72
N THR A 72 -10.62 48.16 -22.91
CA THR A 72 -11.37 46.98 -23.39
C THR A 72 -10.42 45.83 -23.72
N ALA A 73 -10.67 44.64 -23.18
CA ALA A 73 -9.77 43.50 -23.32
C ALA A 73 -9.57 43.02 -24.77
N MET A 74 -10.54 43.28 -25.67
CA MET A 74 -10.51 42.79 -27.05
C MET A 74 -9.71 43.65 -28.03
N ALA A 75 -9.64 44.96 -27.79
CA ALA A 75 -9.12 45.92 -28.77
C ALA A 75 -8.30 47.05 -28.12
N LEU A 76 -8.03 46.95 -26.81
CA LEU A 76 -7.25 47.91 -26.05
C LEU A 76 -7.74 49.36 -26.18
N ARG A 77 -9.06 49.55 -26.34
CA ARG A 77 -9.67 50.89 -26.38
C ARG A 77 -9.83 51.43 -24.97
N ASN A 78 -9.31 52.63 -24.73
CA ASN A 78 -9.40 53.34 -23.45
C ASN A 78 -10.88 53.60 -23.07
N LYS A 79 -11.21 53.34 -21.81
CA LYS A 79 -12.53 53.56 -21.22
C LYS A 79 -12.52 54.60 -20.12
N SER A 80 -11.52 54.55 -19.26
CA SER A 80 -11.33 55.50 -18.17
C SER A 80 -9.87 55.49 -17.75
N PHE A 81 -9.44 56.60 -17.18
CA PHE A 81 -8.11 56.76 -16.62
C PHE A 81 -8.18 57.69 -15.42
N GLY A 82 -7.19 57.65 -14.55
CA GLY A 82 -7.08 58.55 -13.41
C GLY A 82 -5.83 58.28 -12.59
N SER A 83 -5.64 59.06 -11.53
CA SER A 83 -4.54 58.88 -10.60
C SER A 83 -4.91 57.82 -9.55
N ALA A 84 -4.07 56.79 -9.41
CA ALA A 84 -4.15 55.79 -8.36
C ALA A 84 -2.78 55.16 -8.14
N GLN A 85 -2.43 54.88 -6.89
CA GLN A 85 -1.22 54.11 -6.57
C GLN A 85 -1.47 52.60 -6.77
N GLU A 86 -2.64 52.14 -6.38
CA GLU A 86 -3.09 50.77 -6.57
C GLU A 86 -4.53 50.75 -7.08
N PHE A 87 -4.86 49.71 -7.83
CA PHE A 87 -6.19 49.48 -8.36
C PHE A 87 -6.57 48.02 -8.18
N ILE A 88 -7.78 47.78 -7.67
CA ILE A 88 -8.38 46.45 -7.55
C ILE A 88 -9.81 46.45 -8.08
N TRP A 89 -10.25 45.30 -8.56
CA TRP A 89 -11.62 45.10 -9.00
C TRP A 89 -12.50 44.58 -7.86
N SER A 90 -13.74 45.05 -7.80
CA SER A 90 -14.83 44.39 -7.06
C SER A 90 -15.37 43.21 -7.87
N ASN A 91 -16.01 42.25 -7.20
CA ASN A 91 -16.66 41.11 -7.86
C ASN A 91 -17.71 41.55 -8.91
N ASP A 92 -18.46 42.61 -8.62
CA ASP A 92 -19.49 43.15 -9.52
C ASP A 92 -18.94 43.93 -10.73
N SER A 93 -17.61 43.98 -10.90
CA SER A 93 -16.94 44.75 -11.96
C SER A 93 -17.26 46.25 -11.94
N SER A 94 -17.77 46.77 -10.82
CA SER A 94 -17.99 48.21 -10.61
C SER A 94 -16.64 48.90 -10.32
N VAL A 95 -16.46 50.10 -10.85
CA VAL A 95 -15.22 50.88 -10.68
C VAL A 95 -15.12 51.33 -9.22
N ALA A 96 -13.91 51.22 -8.65
CA ALA A 96 -13.60 51.53 -7.26
C ALA A 96 -14.20 52.88 -6.80
N LYS A 97 -14.96 52.84 -5.69
CA LYS A 97 -15.35 54.04 -4.94
C LYS A 97 -14.10 54.59 -4.23
N ALA A 98 -13.92 55.91 -4.19
CA ALA A 98 -12.84 56.51 -3.42
C ALA A 98 -13.03 56.18 -1.93
N PHE A 99 -12.14 55.37 -1.37
CA PHE A 99 -12.19 54.91 0.02
C PHE A 99 -11.00 55.45 0.81
N LYS A 100 -11.26 55.97 2.02
CA LYS A 100 -10.23 56.44 2.96
C LYS A 100 -10.37 55.66 4.28
N PRO A 101 -9.55 54.64 4.51
CA PRO A 101 -9.57 53.90 5.78
C PRO A 101 -9.00 54.73 6.93
N ASP A 102 -9.46 54.44 8.15
CA ASP A 102 -9.10 55.17 9.37
C ASP A 102 -7.59 55.09 9.69
N PHE A 103 -6.94 53.97 9.39
CA PHE A 103 -5.52 53.70 9.69
C PHE A 103 -4.59 53.86 8.48
N GLY A 104 -5.08 54.44 7.38
CA GLY A 104 -4.34 54.48 6.11
C GLY A 104 -4.30 53.12 5.39
N ALA A 105 -3.86 53.13 4.14
CA ALA A 105 -3.74 51.94 3.29
C ALA A 105 -2.32 51.82 2.74
N GLU A 106 -1.66 50.69 3.00
CA GLU A 106 -0.37 50.30 2.43
C GLU A 106 -0.50 49.22 1.35
N GLY A 107 -1.68 48.63 1.20
CA GLY A 107 -1.97 47.64 0.17
C GLY A 107 -3.46 47.32 0.12
N LEU A 108 -3.99 47.13 -1.08
CA LEU A 108 -5.38 46.81 -1.34
C LEU A 108 -5.52 45.41 -1.97
N TYR A 109 -6.50 44.65 -1.48
CA TYR A 109 -6.82 43.32 -1.97
C TYR A 109 -8.29 43.25 -2.37
N GLY A 110 -8.55 42.73 -3.57
CA GLY A 110 -9.90 42.50 -4.09
C GLY A 110 -10.46 41.14 -3.68
N GLY A 111 -11.68 40.87 -4.14
CA GLY A 111 -12.42 39.62 -3.91
C GLY A 111 -13.82 39.88 -3.38
N ASN A 112 -14.34 38.96 -2.56
CA ASN A 112 -15.69 39.08 -1.99
C ASN A 112 -15.84 40.33 -1.11
N MET A 113 -14.75 40.77 -0.50
CA MET A 113 -14.68 41.95 0.36
C MET A 113 -13.45 42.78 0.04
N LEU A 114 -13.47 44.05 0.44
CA LEU A 114 -12.33 44.94 0.30
C LEU A 114 -11.34 44.67 1.44
N GLY A 115 -10.19 44.07 1.11
CA GLY A 115 -9.09 43.88 2.05
C GLY A 115 -8.14 45.07 2.03
N VAL A 116 -7.85 45.65 3.19
CA VAL A 116 -6.90 46.76 3.33
C VAL A 116 -5.82 46.37 4.32
N ARG A 117 -4.56 46.37 3.86
CA ARG A 117 -3.40 46.27 4.74
C ARG A 117 -3.00 47.64 5.23
N SER A 118 -2.79 47.74 6.53
CA SER A 118 -2.31 48.93 7.23
C SER A 118 -1.19 48.53 8.21
N VAL A 119 -0.56 49.52 8.84
CA VAL A 119 0.38 49.31 9.96
C VAL A 119 -0.23 48.53 11.13
N SER A 120 -1.55 48.55 11.29
CA SER A 120 -2.27 47.83 12.35
C SER A 120 -2.69 46.41 11.97
N GLY A 121 -2.36 45.92 10.77
CA GLY A 121 -2.76 44.61 10.27
C GLY A 121 -3.70 44.69 9.06
N LEU A 122 -4.52 43.64 8.87
CA LEU A 122 -5.46 43.50 7.77
C LEU A 122 -6.89 43.81 8.21
N ALA A 123 -7.57 44.71 7.52
CA ALA A 123 -8.98 45.01 7.74
C ALA A 123 -9.82 44.64 6.51
N PHE A 124 -10.94 43.95 6.72
CA PHE A 124 -11.94 43.67 5.71
C PHE A 124 -13.12 44.63 5.82
N TYR A 125 -13.48 45.23 4.69
CA TYR A 125 -14.59 46.16 4.54
C TYR A 125 -15.61 45.63 3.54
N ASP A 126 -16.87 45.98 3.76
CA ASP A 126 -17.96 45.73 2.82
C ASP A 126 -17.84 46.66 1.61
N TRP A 127 -17.99 46.13 0.39
CA TRP A 127 -17.89 46.90 -0.85
C TRP A 127 -19.00 47.97 -0.99
N ASP A 128 -20.17 47.71 -0.43
CA ASP A 128 -21.33 48.57 -0.61
C ASP A 128 -21.40 49.64 0.46
N THR A 129 -21.35 49.24 1.73
CA THR A 129 -21.47 50.13 2.88
C THR A 129 -20.15 50.78 3.27
N THR A 130 -19.01 50.21 2.85
CA THR A 130 -17.65 50.61 3.28
C THR A 130 -17.44 50.53 4.79
N GLU A 131 -18.29 49.77 5.49
CA GLU A 131 -18.18 49.52 6.92
C GLU A 131 -17.18 48.40 7.20
N LEU A 132 -16.51 48.52 8.35
CA LEU A 132 -15.59 47.51 8.84
C LEU A 132 -16.35 46.23 9.20
N VAL A 133 -15.91 45.10 8.67
CA VAL A 133 -16.46 43.79 9.04
C VAL A 133 -15.56 43.09 10.06
N ARG A 134 -14.25 42.99 9.79
CA ARG A 134 -13.30 42.38 10.73
C ARG A 134 -11.87 42.89 10.51
N ARG A 135 -11.15 43.12 11.59
CA ARG A 135 -9.69 43.26 11.61
C ARG A 135 -9.05 41.96 12.05
N ILE A 136 -7.95 41.63 11.38
CA ILE A 136 -7.13 40.46 11.64
C ILE A 136 -5.71 40.97 11.83
N GLU A 137 -5.12 40.69 12.99
CA GLU A 137 -3.74 41.06 13.35
C GLU A 137 -2.73 40.19 12.59
N ILE A 138 -2.69 40.35 11.28
CA ILE A 138 -1.80 39.63 10.37
C ILE A 138 -1.23 40.60 9.35
N THR A 139 0.00 40.35 8.91
CA THR A 139 0.67 41.10 7.85
C THR A 139 0.60 40.32 6.53
N PRO A 140 -0.47 40.48 5.73
CA PRO A 140 -0.65 39.71 4.52
C PRO A 140 0.31 40.18 3.42
N LYS A 141 0.83 39.20 2.69
CA LYS A 141 1.51 39.38 1.40
C LYS A 141 0.53 39.38 0.24
N ASN A 142 -0.42 38.44 0.24
CA ASN A 142 -1.50 38.30 -0.73
C ASN A 142 -2.74 37.72 -0.04
N ILE A 143 -3.91 37.96 -0.64
CA ILE A 143 -5.19 37.43 -0.21
C ILE A 143 -5.90 36.84 -1.43
N PHE A 144 -6.39 35.61 -1.32
CA PHE A 144 -7.11 34.91 -2.38
C PHE A 144 -8.47 34.47 -1.88
N TRP A 145 -9.53 34.96 -2.51
CA TRP A 145 -10.90 34.53 -2.24
C TRP A 145 -11.30 33.37 -3.15
N SER A 146 -12.07 32.45 -2.59
CA SER A 146 -12.79 31.42 -3.35
C SER A 146 -13.89 32.03 -4.22
N GLU A 147 -14.30 31.31 -5.26
CA GLU A 147 -15.30 31.79 -6.23
C GLU A 147 -16.69 32.00 -5.60
N ASN A 148 -17.04 31.21 -4.58
CA ASN A 148 -18.28 31.37 -3.81
C ASN A 148 -18.17 32.41 -2.68
N GLY A 149 -16.97 32.90 -2.39
CA GLY A 149 -16.72 33.88 -1.32
C GLY A 149 -16.79 33.32 0.10
N GLU A 150 -16.89 32.01 0.27
CA GLU A 150 -16.99 31.37 1.60
C GLU A 150 -15.62 31.09 2.22
N LEU A 151 -14.60 30.86 1.40
CA LEU A 151 -13.23 30.60 1.84
C LEU A 151 -12.28 31.71 1.41
N VAL A 152 -11.35 32.07 2.28
CA VAL A 152 -10.26 33.02 2.00
C VAL A 152 -8.92 32.45 2.44
N CYS A 153 -7.92 32.56 1.57
CA CYS A 153 -6.53 32.25 1.88
C CYS A 153 -5.77 33.55 2.11
N ILE A 154 -5.15 33.68 3.28
CA ILE A 154 -4.26 34.79 3.62
C ILE A 154 -2.83 34.25 3.67
N THR A 155 -1.95 34.77 2.82
CA THR A 155 -0.54 34.32 2.76
C THR A 155 0.37 35.32 3.47
N THR A 156 1.28 34.85 4.32
CA THR A 156 2.32 35.64 5.00
C THR A 156 3.69 35.38 4.38
N GLU A 157 4.77 35.80 5.05
CA GLU A 157 6.14 35.52 4.61
C GLU A 157 6.54 34.07 4.82
N GLU A 158 5.99 33.39 5.83
CA GLU A 158 6.40 32.05 6.27
C GLU A 158 5.28 31.01 6.14
N SER A 159 4.03 31.41 6.29
CA SER A 159 2.86 30.53 6.33
C SER A 159 1.68 31.05 5.51
N PHE A 160 0.63 30.25 5.37
CA PHE A 160 -0.66 30.74 4.92
C PHE A 160 -1.80 30.16 5.76
N PHE A 161 -2.86 30.95 5.88
CA PHE A 161 -4.02 30.68 6.69
C PHE A 161 -5.24 30.55 5.79
N ILE A 162 -6.06 29.53 6.05
CA ILE A 162 -7.35 29.33 5.40
C ILE A 162 -8.44 29.69 6.40
N LEU A 163 -9.28 30.66 6.06
CA LEU A 163 -10.40 31.09 6.87
C LEU A 163 -11.71 30.88 6.13
N LYS A 164 -12.76 30.57 6.88
CA LYS A 164 -14.14 30.54 6.43
C LYS A 164 -14.82 31.87 6.77
N TYR A 165 -15.49 32.46 5.81
CA TYR A 165 -16.32 33.63 5.99
C TYR A 165 -17.78 33.22 6.22
N ASN A 166 -18.36 33.66 7.34
CA ASN A 166 -19.74 33.37 7.71
C ASN A 166 -20.61 34.62 7.48
N GLN A 167 -21.21 34.73 6.30
CA GLN A 167 -22.09 35.86 5.96
C GLN A 167 -23.30 35.97 6.90
N GLU A 168 -23.91 34.85 7.28
CA GLU A 168 -25.06 34.83 8.19
C GLU A 168 -24.73 35.43 9.57
N ALA A 169 -23.51 35.20 10.07
CA ALA A 169 -23.06 35.78 11.34
C ALA A 169 -22.97 37.30 11.25
N VAL A 170 -22.47 37.81 10.11
CA VAL A 170 -22.40 39.25 9.84
C VAL A 170 -23.79 39.87 9.74
N ASP A 171 -24.72 39.23 9.03
CA ASP A 171 -26.08 39.72 8.86
C ASP A 171 -26.86 39.70 10.20
N ASN A 172 -26.67 38.66 11.01
CA ASN A 172 -27.27 38.56 12.34
C ASN A 172 -26.74 39.64 13.29
N ALA A 173 -25.42 39.85 13.34
CA ALA A 173 -24.80 40.88 14.17
C ALA A 173 -25.22 42.30 13.75
N ARG A 174 -25.39 42.53 12.44
CA ARG A 174 -25.90 43.81 11.91
C ARG A 174 -27.38 44.03 12.24
N SER A 175 -28.19 42.96 12.25
CA SER A 175 -29.64 43.02 12.52
C SER A 175 -29.98 43.10 14.00
N SER A 176 -29.18 42.48 14.88
CA SER A 176 -29.38 42.50 16.33
C SER A 176 -29.06 43.87 16.95
N GLY A 177 -28.14 44.64 16.35
CA GLY A 177 -27.79 45.98 16.81
C GLY A 177 -27.18 46.04 18.21
N SER A 178 -26.81 44.89 18.79
CA SER A 178 -26.12 44.78 20.07
C SER A 178 -24.69 45.28 19.91
N LYS A 179 -24.35 46.38 20.61
CA LYS A 179 -22.98 46.91 20.70
C LYS A 179 -21.97 45.96 21.34
N GLU A 180 -22.42 44.82 21.87
CA GLU A 180 -21.55 43.76 22.41
C GLU A 180 -20.98 42.87 21.30
N ASP A 181 -21.64 42.75 20.14
CA ASP A 181 -21.20 41.86 19.03
C ASP A 181 -20.30 42.57 18.00
N ILE A 182 -20.30 43.91 17.99
CA ILE A 182 -19.50 44.74 17.08
C ILE A 182 -18.43 45.44 17.91
N THR A 183 -17.25 44.82 17.97
CA THR A 183 -16.08 45.37 18.68
C THR A 183 -15.35 46.43 17.84
N GLU A 184 -14.33 47.09 18.41
CA GLU A 184 -13.46 48.00 17.65
C GLU A 184 -12.72 47.29 16.50
N ASP A 185 -12.58 45.98 16.60
CA ASP A 185 -12.00 45.10 15.57
C ASP A 185 -13.07 44.49 14.65
N GLY A 186 -14.33 44.88 14.79
CA GLY A 186 -15.45 44.35 14.00
C GLY A 186 -16.11 43.11 14.63
N ILE A 187 -16.69 42.28 13.78
CA ILE A 187 -17.50 41.10 14.16
C ILE A 187 -16.58 39.88 14.24
N GLU A 188 -16.39 39.33 15.43
CA GLU A 188 -15.48 38.21 15.67
C GLU A 188 -15.90 36.93 14.93
N ASP A 189 -17.20 36.62 14.96
CA ASP A 189 -17.78 35.44 14.32
C ASP A 189 -17.85 35.51 12.78
N ALA A 190 -17.40 36.62 12.18
CA ALA A 190 -17.39 36.79 10.73
C ALA A 190 -16.39 35.83 10.05
N PHE A 191 -15.29 35.49 10.72
CA PHE A 191 -14.25 34.61 10.19
C PHE A 191 -13.90 33.50 11.17
N GLU A 192 -13.83 32.28 10.67
CA GLU A 192 -13.37 31.10 11.40
C GLU A 192 -12.08 30.58 10.76
N VAL A 193 -11.04 30.34 11.57
CA VAL A 193 -9.77 29.80 11.08
C VAL A 193 -9.90 28.29 10.90
N ILE A 194 -9.86 27.80 9.66
CA ILE A 194 -9.94 26.37 9.35
C ILE A 194 -8.59 25.69 9.53
N GLY A 195 -7.51 26.33 9.08
CA GLY A 195 -6.19 25.73 9.11
C GLY A 195 -5.06 26.71 8.85
N GLU A 196 -3.90 26.36 9.38
CA GLU A 196 -2.63 27.03 9.18
C GLU A 196 -1.65 26.05 8.55
N ILE A 197 -0.94 26.50 7.53
CA ILE A 197 0.10 25.73 6.85
C ILE A 197 1.40 26.53 6.83
N GLU A 198 2.46 25.93 7.37
CA GLU A 198 3.83 26.46 7.36
C GLU A 198 4.51 26.26 5.98
N GLU A 199 3.91 26.82 4.93
CA GLU A 199 4.53 26.91 3.60
C GLU A 199 4.42 28.31 3.01
N THR A 200 5.43 28.67 2.22
CA THR A 200 5.51 29.98 1.57
C THR A 200 4.86 29.96 0.19
N VAL A 201 3.75 30.69 0.06
CA VAL A 201 3.00 30.80 -1.21
C VAL A 201 3.54 31.94 -2.07
N LYS A 202 3.87 31.62 -3.34
CA LYS A 202 4.21 32.64 -4.36
C LYS A 202 2.96 33.14 -5.08
N THR A 203 2.15 32.22 -5.58
CA THR A 203 0.88 32.48 -6.26
C THR A 203 -0.09 31.38 -5.91
N GLY A 204 -1.38 31.68 -5.92
CA GLY A 204 -2.44 30.71 -5.68
C GLY A 204 -3.74 31.11 -6.35
N ILE A 205 -4.60 30.12 -6.56
CA ILE A 205 -5.97 30.28 -7.05
C ILE A 205 -6.86 29.25 -6.35
N TRP A 206 -8.14 29.58 -6.22
CA TRP A 206 -9.16 28.63 -5.77
C TRP A 206 -9.81 27.94 -6.95
N VAL A 207 -10.07 26.65 -6.81
CA VAL A 207 -10.92 25.86 -7.72
C VAL A 207 -11.88 25.06 -6.85
N GLY A 208 -13.13 25.51 -6.79
CA GLY A 208 -14.06 25.07 -5.75
C GLY A 208 -13.48 25.35 -4.36
N ASP A 209 -13.40 24.32 -3.53
CA ASP A 209 -12.85 24.39 -2.17
C ASP A 209 -11.36 23.97 -2.09
N CYS A 210 -10.71 23.76 -3.24
CA CYS A 210 -9.30 23.40 -3.30
C CYS A 210 -8.46 24.65 -3.59
N PHE A 211 -7.49 24.94 -2.72
CA PHE A 211 -6.57 26.05 -2.93
C PHE A 211 -5.29 25.54 -3.62
N ILE A 212 -5.12 25.89 -4.89
CA ILE A 212 -3.96 25.47 -5.70
C ILE A 212 -2.91 26.57 -5.63
N TYR A 213 -1.66 26.23 -5.35
CA TYR A 213 -0.60 27.20 -5.18
C TYR A 213 0.79 26.70 -5.61
N THR A 214 1.68 27.66 -5.86
CA THR A 214 3.10 27.41 -6.10
C THR A 214 3.92 27.86 -4.90
N ASN A 215 4.84 27.04 -4.43
CA ASN A 215 5.68 27.37 -3.28
C ASN A 215 7.05 27.99 -3.65
N SER A 216 7.83 28.39 -2.63
CA SER A 216 9.19 28.91 -2.84
C SER A 216 10.17 27.90 -3.45
N VAL A 217 9.94 26.61 -3.22
CA VAL A 217 10.73 25.45 -3.69
C VAL A 217 10.31 24.99 -5.10
N ASN A 218 9.50 25.78 -5.80
CA ASN A 218 9.01 25.48 -7.16
C ASN A 218 8.21 24.17 -7.23
N ARG A 219 7.38 23.89 -6.23
CA ARG A 219 6.37 22.82 -6.29
C ARG A 219 5.01 23.42 -6.59
N LEU A 220 4.25 22.73 -7.43
CA LEU A 220 2.83 22.96 -7.63
C LEU A 220 2.06 22.04 -6.69
N ASN A 221 1.42 22.64 -5.68
CA ASN A 221 0.67 21.95 -4.66
C ASN A 221 -0.79 22.39 -4.71
N TYR A 222 -1.70 21.59 -4.18
CA TYR A 222 -3.03 22.04 -3.80
C TYR A 222 -3.37 21.57 -2.40
N TYR A 223 -4.14 22.41 -1.71
CA TYR A 223 -4.64 22.20 -0.37
C TYR A 223 -6.12 21.78 -0.42
N VAL A 224 -6.46 20.68 0.27
CA VAL A 224 -7.84 20.22 0.46
C VAL A 224 -8.02 19.77 1.91
N GLY A 225 -8.89 20.46 2.65
CA GLY A 225 -9.37 20.00 3.97
C GLY A 225 -8.28 19.73 5.01
N GLY A 226 -7.12 20.37 4.93
CA GLY A 226 -5.99 20.15 5.86
C GLY A 226 -4.78 19.46 5.22
N GLU A 227 -4.97 18.79 4.10
CA GLU A 227 -3.87 18.09 3.42
C GLU A 227 -3.31 18.87 2.24
N ILE A 228 -2.01 18.71 2.04
CA ILE A 228 -1.28 19.26 0.90
C ILE A 228 -0.91 18.11 -0.04
N VAL A 229 -1.31 18.23 -1.29
CA VAL A 229 -0.97 17.25 -2.31
C VAL A 229 -0.16 17.93 -3.41
N THR A 230 1.02 17.38 -3.70
CA THR A 230 1.85 17.84 -4.81
C THR A 230 1.30 17.32 -6.14
N VAL A 231 1.08 18.23 -7.09
CA VAL A 231 0.73 17.92 -8.49
C VAL A 231 2.00 17.65 -9.28
N ALA A 232 2.97 18.57 -9.20
CA ALA A 232 4.19 18.51 -9.99
C ALA A 232 5.35 19.27 -9.33
N HIS A 233 6.56 18.85 -9.67
CA HIS A 233 7.79 19.58 -9.38
C HIS A 233 8.16 20.41 -10.61
N LEU A 234 8.34 21.72 -10.42
CA LEU A 234 8.62 22.67 -11.49
C LEU A 234 10.13 22.90 -11.56
N ASP A 235 10.67 22.95 -12.77
CA ASP A 235 12.09 23.19 -13.06
C ASP A 235 12.51 24.64 -12.76
N ARG A 236 11.56 25.57 -12.82
CA ARG A 236 11.76 27.01 -12.68
C ARG A 236 10.65 27.66 -11.86
N VAL A 237 10.85 28.93 -11.52
CA VAL A 237 9.82 29.74 -10.87
C VAL A 237 8.70 30.03 -11.86
N MET A 238 7.57 29.38 -11.65
CA MET A 238 6.34 29.57 -12.41
C MET A 238 5.30 30.28 -11.55
N TYR A 239 4.42 31.04 -12.20
CA TYR A 239 3.32 31.79 -11.59
C TYR A 239 1.99 31.26 -12.13
N LEU A 240 1.01 31.04 -11.26
CA LEU A 240 -0.32 30.57 -11.64
C LEU A 240 -1.07 31.64 -12.43
N LEU A 241 -1.58 31.28 -13.60
CA LEU A 241 -2.36 32.16 -14.45
C LEU A 241 -3.87 31.94 -14.26
N GLY A 242 -4.28 30.70 -14.05
CA GLY A 242 -5.66 30.30 -13.77
C GLY A 242 -5.94 28.85 -14.19
N TYR A 243 -7.16 28.39 -13.87
CA TYR A 243 -7.67 27.06 -14.19
C TYR A 243 -8.81 27.18 -15.21
N ILE A 244 -8.85 26.29 -16.19
CA ILE A 244 -9.94 26.22 -17.18
C ILE A 244 -10.68 24.89 -16.99
N PRO A 245 -11.90 24.89 -16.41
CA PRO A 245 -12.65 23.65 -16.16
C PRO A 245 -12.96 22.85 -17.42
N LYS A 246 -13.17 23.54 -18.56
CA LYS A 246 -13.47 22.88 -19.84
C LYS A 246 -12.33 21.98 -20.32
N ASP A 247 -11.10 22.38 -20.03
CA ASP A 247 -9.89 21.69 -20.49
C ASP A 247 -9.32 20.79 -19.38
N ASN A 248 -9.90 20.82 -18.17
CA ASN A 248 -9.37 20.17 -16.96
C ASN A 248 -7.87 20.47 -16.73
N ARG A 249 -7.45 21.71 -17.01
CA ARG A 249 -6.04 22.09 -17.01
C ARG A 249 -5.78 23.39 -16.26
N LEU A 250 -4.64 23.38 -15.58
CA LEU A 250 -4.05 24.51 -14.91
C LEU A 250 -2.95 25.12 -15.79
N TYR A 251 -2.96 26.44 -15.93
CA TYR A 251 -1.97 27.16 -16.73
C TYR A 251 -1.05 27.98 -15.83
N LEU A 252 0.26 27.90 -16.12
CA LEU A 252 1.29 28.67 -15.43
C LEU A 252 2.16 29.40 -16.44
N GLY A 253 2.73 30.53 -16.02
CA GLY A 253 3.69 31.31 -16.81
C GLY A 253 4.96 31.61 -16.03
N ASP A 254 6.11 31.62 -16.70
CA ASP A 254 7.37 32.13 -16.14
C ASP A 254 7.60 33.61 -16.47
N LYS A 255 8.69 34.18 -15.94
CA LYS A 255 9.12 35.56 -16.23
C LYS A 255 9.54 35.78 -17.69
N GLU A 256 9.86 34.71 -18.41
CA GLU A 256 10.22 34.75 -19.83
C GLU A 256 8.99 34.64 -20.74
N LEU A 257 7.79 34.61 -20.16
CA LEU A 257 6.50 34.49 -20.84
C LEU A 257 6.31 33.12 -21.52
N ASN A 258 7.02 32.10 -21.04
CA ASN A 258 6.75 30.72 -21.41
C ASN A 258 5.55 30.23 -20.61
N ILE A 259 4.55 29.69 -21.31
CA ILE A 259 3.33 29.17 -20.69
C ILE A 259 3.37 27.66 -20.74
N VAL A 260 3.13 27.03 -19.58
CA VAL A 260 3.02 25.58 -19.42
C VAL A 260 1.64 25.22 -18.92
N SER A 261 1.23 23.98 -19.12
CA SER A 261 -0.03 23.47 -18.54
C SER A 261 0.19 22.16 -17.80
N PHE A 262 -0.65 21.91 -16.81
CA PHE A 262 -0.74 20.64 -16.10
C PHE A 262 -2.20 20.17 -16.06
N SER A 263 -2.41 18.88 -16.32
CA SER A 263 -3.70 18.24 -16.19
C SER A 263 -4.09 18.14 -14.71
N LEU A 264 -5.28 18.65 -14.38
CA LEU A 264 -5.86 18.55 -13.06
C LEU A 264 -7.38 18.41 -13.21
N LEU A 265 -7.86 17.18 -13.07
CA LEU A 265 -9.26 16.86 -13.25
C LEU A 265 -10.11 17.44 -12.11
N LEU A 266 -11.14 18.19 -12.48
CA LEU A 266 -12.08 18.76 -11.53
C LEU A 266 -12.78 17.65 -10.72
N SER A 267 -13.14 16.53 -11.37
CA SER A 267 -13.80 15.40 -10.72
C SER A 267 -12.97 14.77 -9.59
N VAL A 268 -11.63 14.79 -9.69
CA VAL A 268 -10.74 14.29 -8.63
C VAL A 268 -10.74 15.26 -7.45
N LEU A 269 -10.69 16.56 -7.72
CA LEU A 269 -10.74 17.60 -6.70
C LEU A 269 -12.09 17.56 -5.96
N GLU A 270 -13.20 17.53 -6.69
CA GLU A 270 -14.56 17.44 -6.12
C GLU A 270 -14.73 16.19 -5.26
N TYR A 271 -14.22 15.04 -5.72
CA TYR A 271 -14.25 13.80 -4.94
C TYR A 271 -13.45 13.93 -3.64
N GLN A 272 -12.23 14.47 -3.70
CA GLN A 272 -11.39 14.68 -2.51
C GLN A 272 -12.07 15.64 -1.53
N THR A 273 -12.65 16.74 -2.03
CA THR A 273 -13.41 17.68 -1.22
C THR A 273 -14.61 17.02 -0.54
N ALA A 274 -15.39 16.21 -1.27
CA ALA A 274 -16.55 15.50 -0.72
C ALA A 274 -16.13 14.53 0.41
N VAL A 275 -15.06 13.77 0.20
CA VAL A 275 -14.50 12.86 1.22
C VAL A 275 -14.03 13.62 2.45
N MET A 276 -13.35 14.76 2.30
CA MET A 276 -12.92 15.57 3.45
C MET A 276 -14.10 16.15 4.22
N ARG A 277 -15.21 16.47 3.52
CA ARG A 277 -16.48 16.87 4.14
C ARG A 277 -17.26 15.71 4.75
N ARG A 278 -16.78 14.48 4.63
CA ARG A 278 -17.47 13.23 5.01
C ARG A 278 -18.82 13.04 4.30
N ASP A 279 -18.99 13.67 3.14
CA ASP A 279 -20.16 13.47 2.28
C ASP A 279 -19.85 12.38 1.26
N PHE A 280 -20.06 11.13 1.69
CA PHE A 280 -19.82 9.96 0.85
C PHE A 280 -20.87 9.79 -0.25
N GLU A 281 -22.06 10.36 -0.09
CA GLU A 281 -23.13 10.25 -1.09
C GLU A 281 -22.79 11.01 -2.37
N THR A 282 -22.22 12.21 -2.24
CA THR A 282 -21.72 12.96 -3.40
C THR A 282 -20.44 12.34 -3.95
N ALA A 283 -19.54 11.87 -3.10
CA ALA A 283 -18.32 11.18 -3.52
C ALA A 283 -18.62 9.96 -4.42
N ASP A 284 -19.58 9.11 -4.03
CA ASP A 284 -19.98 7.91 -4.79
C ASP A 284 -20.63 8.26 -6.14
N LYS A 285 -21.30 9.42 -6.24
CA LYS A 285 -21.87 9.91 -7.51
C LYS A 285 -20.78 10.45 -8.45
N VAL A 286 -19.71 11.02 -7.90
CA VAL A 286 -18.60 11.59 -8.68
C VAL A 286 -17.61 10.51 -9.12
N LEU A 287 -17.40 9.46 -8.33
CA LEU A 287 -16.43 8.38 -8.59
C LEU A 287 -16.51 7.76 -10.01
N PRO A 288 -17.70 7.51 -10.62
CA PRO A 288 -17.80 6.99 -11.98
C PRO A 288 -17.24 7.93 -13.06
N THR A 289 -17.23 9.24 -12.80
CA THR A 289 -16.70 10.25 -13.73
C THR A 289 -15.17 10.27 -13.78
N ILE A 290 -14.51 9.70 -12.76
CA ILE A 290 -13.04 9.67 -12.66
C ILE A 290 -12.48 8.55 -13.56
N PRO A 291 -11.58 8.88 -14.51
CA PRO A 291 -10.91 7.89 -15.35
C PRO A 291 -10.09 6.89 -14.54
N ARG A 292 -9.97 5.66 -15.05
CA ARG A 292 -9.26 4.56 -14.36
C ARG A 292 -7.81 4.90 -14.00
N GLU A 293 -7.13 5.66 -14.85
CA GLU A 293 -5.73 6.09 -14.64
C GLU A 293 -5.54 6.88 -13.34
N HIS A 294 -6.54 7.65 -12.91
CA HIS A 294 -6.47 8.46 -11.69
C HIS A 294 -7.04 7.75 -10.45
N ARG A 295 -7.66 6.57 -10.60
CA ARG A 295 -8.29 5.86 -9.48
C ARG A 295 -7.29 5.34 -8.47
N THR A 296 -6.10 4.93 -8.89
CA THR A 296 -5.02 4.54 -7.97
C THR A 296 -4.62 5.71 -7.06
N ARG A 297 -4.52 6.93 -7.60
CA ARG A 297 -4.23 8.13 -6.81
C ARG A 297 -5.35 8.45 -5.80
N VAL A 298 -6.61 8.29 -6.22
CA VAL A 298 -7.77 8.45 -5.33
C VAL A 298 -7.76 7.40 -4.23
N ALA A 299 -7.40 6.15 -4.53
CA ALA A 299 -7.28 5.10 -3.52
C ALA A 299 -6.19 5.39 -2.49
N HIS A 300 -5.01 5.88 -2.91
CA HIS A 300 -3.97 6.30 -1.98
C HIS A 300 -4.41 7.47 -1.08
N PHE A 301 -5.19 8.39 -1.62
CA PHE A 301 -5.79 9.47 -0.83
C PHE A 301 -6.75 8.91 0.23
N LEU A 302 -7.66 8.00 -0.15
CA LEU A 302 -8.56 7.34 0.79
C LEU A 302 -7.82 6.54 1.88
N GLU A 303 -6.73 5.85 1.51
CA GLU A 303 -5.89 5.12 2.46
C GLU A 303 -5.27 6.05 3.51
N LYS A 304 -4.72 7.19 3.08
CA LYS A 304 -4.15 8.20 4.00
C LYS A 304 -5.20 8.78 4.95
N GLN A 305 -6.42 8.97 4.45
CA GLN A 305 -7.57 9.39 5.27
C GLN A 305 -8.08 8.29 6.21
N GLY A 306 -7.56 7.05 6.09
CA GLY A 306 -7.95 5.91 6.92
C GLY A 306 -9.12 5.09 6.36
N PHE A 307 -9.69 5.46 5.21
CA PHE A 307 -10.80 4.76 4.55
C PHE A 307 -10.30 3.60 3.69
N LYS A 308 -9.66 2.62 4.33
CA LYS A 308 -8.99 1.49 3.65
C LYS A 308 -9.93 0.58 2.86
N SER A 309 -11.14 0.33 3.37
CA SER A 309 -12.14 -0.51 2.70
C SER A 309 -12.62 0.12 1.38
N GLN A 310 -12.89 1.42 1.40
CA GLN A 310 -13.24 2.19 0.21
C GLN A 310 -12.04 2.29 -0.75
N ALA A 311 -10.84 2.52 -0.23
CA ALA A 311 -9.60 2.52 -1.03
C ALA A 311 -9.43 1.21 -1.81
N MET A 312 -9.72 0.06 -1.18
CA MET A 312 -9.60 -1.26 -1.79
C MET A 312 -10.63 -1.47 -2.92
N ALA A 313 -11.82 -0.90 -2.79
CA ALA A 313 -12.85 -0.96 -3.84
C ALA A 313 -12.53 -0.04 -5.03
N VAL A 314 -11.82 1.07 -4.79
CA VAL A 314 -11.48 2.07 -5.82
C VAL A 314 -10.19 1.72 -6.57
N THR A 315 -9.22 1.09 -5.90
CA THR A 315 -7.91 0.80 -6.50
C THR A 315 -8.03 -0.23 -7.63
N TYR A 316 -7.29 0.02 -8.71
CA TYR A 316 -7.11 -0.91 -9.83
C TYR A 316 -5.74 -1.56 -9.84
N ASP A 317 -4.84 -1.11 -8.97
CA ASP A 317 -3.50 -1.66 -8.87
C ASP A 317 -3.54 -2.93 -8.00
N PRO A 318 -3.20 -4.12 -8.54
CA PRO A 318 -3.23 -5.37 -7.78
C PRO A 318 -2.22 -5.37 -6.62
N GLU A 319 -1.11 -4.63 -6.70
CA GLU A 319 -0.13 -4.54 -5.62
C GLU A 319 -0.69 -3.73 -4.45
N HIS A 320 -1.15 -2.50 -4.72
CA HIS A 320 -1.85 -1.70 -3.71
C HIS A 320 -3.08 -2.39 -3.13
N LYS A 321 -3.88 -3.09 -3.96
CA LYS A 321 -5.04 -3.85 -3.50
C LYS A 321 -4.67 -4.98 -2.54
N PHE A 322 -3.55 -5.66 -2.81
CA PHE A 322 -3.05 -6.72 -1.94
C PHE A 322 -2.64 -6.17 -0.57
N GLU A 323 -1.88 -5.08 -0.54
CA GLU A 323 -1.48 -4.43 0.72
C GLU A 323 -2.71 -3.97 1.52
N LEU A 324 -3.69 -3.35 0.87
CA LEU A 324 -4.94 -2.95 1.52
C LEU A 324 -5.73 -4.16 2.06
N ALA A 325 -5.81 -5.25 1.29
CA ALA A 325 -6.47 -6.48 1.73
C ALA A 325 -5.77 -7.07 2.97
N LEU A 326 -4.43 -7.05 3.01
CA LEU A 326 -3.68 -7.49 4.18
C LEU A 326 -3.96 -6.60 5.40
N GLN A 327 -3.95 -5.28 5.22
CA GLN A 327 -4.23 -4.32 6.30
C GLN A 327 -5.66 -4.42 6.85
N LEU A 328 -6.64 -4.70 5.99
CA LEU A 328 -8.04 -4.94 6.37
C LEU A 328 -8.25 -6.34 6.96
N GLY A 329 -7.31 -7.26 6.72
CA GLY A 329 -7.44 -8.65 7.09
C GLY A 329 -8.38 -9.45 6.17
N GLU A 330 -8.61 -9.02 4.95
CA GLU A 330 -9.46 -9.72 3.98
C GLU A 330 -8.69 -10.86 3.31
N LEU A 331 -8.67 -12.03 3.98
CA LEU A 331 -7.89 -13.19 3.55
C LEU A 331 -8.28 -13.71 2.16
N LYS A 332 -9.58 -13.74 1.82
CA LYS A 332 -10.08 -14.26 0.54
C LYS A 332 -9.57 -13.43 -0.65
N ALA A 333 -9.71 -12.12 -0.56
CA ALA A 333 -9.24 -11.21 -1.61
C ALA A 333 -7.71 -11.24 -1.74
N ALA A 334 -6.98 -11.28 -0.61
CA ALA A 334 -5.53 -11.39 -0.63
C ALA A 334 -5.05 -12.73 -1.25
N TYR A 335 -5.76 -13.84 -0.99
CA TYR A 335 -5.47 -15.15 -1.57
C TYR A 335 -5.66 -15.17 -3.09
N GLU A 336 -6.77 -14.61 -3.60
CA GLU A 336 -7.02 -14.53 -5.04
C GLU A 336 -5.90 -13.75 -5.76
N ILE A 337 -5.49 -12.60 -5.20
CA ILE A 337 -4.41 -11.79 -5.77
C ILE A 337 -3.05 -12.50 -5.67
N ALA A 338 -2.77 -13.19 -4.56
CA ALA A 338 -1.54 -13.97 -4.39
C ALA A 338 -1.46 -15.13 -5.40
N LYS A 339 -2.59 -15.78 -5.66
CA LYS A 339 -2.73 -16.86 -6.65
C LYS A 339 -2.50 -16.38 -8.08
N GLU A 340 -2.97 -15.18 -8.43
CA GLU A 340 -2.71 -14.61 -9.76
C GLU A 340 -1.27 -14.13 -9.93
N THR A 341 -0.64 -13.62 -8.87
CA THR A 341 0.74 -13.09 -8.94
C THR A 341 1.80 -14.20 -8.86
N GLU A 342 1.50 -15.34 -8.20
CA GLU A 342 2.43 -16.45 -7.93
C GLU A 342 3.77 -16.01 -7.29
N SER A 343 3.73 -15.01 -6.40
CA SER A 343 4.92 -14.48 -5.72
C SER A 343 5.11 -15.08 -4.33
N GLU A 344 6.28 -15.68 -4.08
CA GLU A 344 6.64 -16.26 -2.77
C GLU A 344 6.54 -15.26 -1.62
N GLN A 345 6.92 -13.99 -1.83
CA GLN A 345 6.87 -12.96 -0.80
C GLN A 345 5.42 -12.63 -0.39
N LYS A 346 4.50 -12.55 -1.36
CA LYS A 346 3.08 -12.32 -1.09
C LYS A 346 2.46 -13.49 -0.33
N TRP A 347 2.83 -14.72 -0.70
CA TRP A 347 2.40 -15.92 0.04
C TRP A 347 2.86 -15.92 1.49
N LYS A 348 4.09 -15.48 1.77
CA LYS A 348 4.57 -15.33 3.16
C LYS A 348 3.79 -14.29 3.96
N GLN A 349 3.58 -13.10 3.39
CA GLN A 349 2.80 -12.05 4.06
C GLN A 349 1.35 -12.50 4.34
N LEU A 350 0.73 -13.20 3.39
CA LEU A 350 -0.59 -13.78 3.58
C LEU A 350 -0.59 -14.90 4.63
N ALA A 351 0.45 -15.72 4.68
CA ALA A 351 0.60 -16.75 5.71
C ALA A 351 0.71 -16.15 7.11
N GLU A 352 1.51 -15.10 7.31
CA GLU A 352 1.63 -14.39 8.58
C GLU A 352 0.29 -13.83 9.05
N LEU A 353 -0.46 -13.21 8.14
CA LEU A 353 -1.81 -12.73 8.41
C LEU A 353 -2.78 -13.87 8.76
N ALA A 354 -2.76 -14.96 8.00
CA ALA A 354 -3.59 -16.13 8.25
C ALA A 354 -3.29 -16.74 9.63
N ILE A 355 -2.01 -16.83 10.01
CA ILE A 355 -1.58 -17.29 11.35
C ILE A 355 -2.10 -16.34 12.42
N SER A 356 -2.00 -15.02 12.23
CA SER A 356 -2.52 -14.03 13.20
C SER A 356 -4.02 -14.14 13.42
N LYS A 357 -4.76 -14.56 12.38
CA LYS A 357 -6.22 -14.78 12.41
C LYS A 357 -6.62 -16.20 12.80
N CYS A 358 -5.65 -17.06 13.14
CA CYS A 358 -5.86 -18.47 13.47
C CYS A 358 -6.48 -19.33 12.34
N GLU A 359 -6.31 -18.90 11.08
CA GLU A 359 -6.78 -19.61 9.89
C GLU A 359 -5.67 -20.57 9.40
N PHE A 360 -5.45 -21.64 10.15
CA PHE A 360 -4.30 -22.55 9.95
C PHE A 360 -4.36 -23.32 8.62
N GLY A 361 -5.55 -23.64 8.11
CA GLY A 361 -5.71 -24.31 6.81
C GLY A 361 -5.18 -23.45 5.66
N LEU A 362 -5.53 -22.16 5.66
CA LEU A 362 -5.03 -21.20 4.68
C LEU A 362 -3.53 -20.95 4.87
N ALA A 363 -3.07 -20.78 6.11
CA ALA A 363 -1.66 -20.59 6.41
C ALA A 363 -0.79 -21.75 5.87
N GLN A 364 -1.26 -22.99 6.00
CA GLN A 364 -0.58 -24.16 5.44
C GLN A 364 -0.43 -24.08 3.92
N GLU A 365 -1.49 -23.74 3.21
CA GLU A 365 -1.45 -23.61 1.75
C GLU A 365 -0.51 -22.48 1.32
N CYS A 366 -0.61 -21.32 1.97
CA CYS A 366 0.25 -20.18 1.72
C CYS A 366 1.73 -20.50 1.97
N LEU A 367 2.07 -21.17 3.08
CA LEU A 367 3.45 -21.55 3.39
C LEU A 367 4.01 -22.59 2.41
N HIS A 368 3.15 -23.48 1.90
CA HIS A 368 3.52 -24.44 0.85
C HIS A 368 3.86 -23.73 -0.46
N ASN A 369 3.01 -22.81 -0.91
CA ASN A 369 3.25 -22.00 -2.10
C ASN A 369 4.43 -21.03 -1.93
N ALA A 370 4.73 -20.61 -0.69
CA ALA A 370 5.87 -19.77 -0.35
C ALA A 370 7.20 -20.53 -0.24
N ASN A 371 7.21 -21.85 -0.40
CA ASN A 371 8.38 -22.70 -0.13
C ASN A 371 8.98 -22.49 1.28
N ASP A 372 8.15 -22.14 2.26
CA ASP A 372 8.60 -21.90 3.64
C ASP A 372 8.52 -23.19 4.47
N TYR A 373 9.51 -24.06 4.27
CA TYR A 373 9.60 -25.34 4.97
C TYR A 373 9.78 -25.19 6.49
N GLY A 374 10.36 -24.08 6.96
CA GLY A 374 10.55 -23.81 8.39
C GLY A 374 9.23 -23.48 9.06
N GLY A 375 8.45 -22.57 8.47
CA GLY A 375 7.10 -22.25 8.94
C GLY A 375 6.17 -23.46 8.89
N LEU A 376 6.24 -24.25 7.81
CA LEU A 376 5.46 -25.50 7.70
C LEU A 376 5.84 -26.51 8.78
N LEU A 377 7.13 -26.67 9.09
CA LEU A 377 7.58 -27.58 10.14
C LEU A 377 7.00 -27.18 11.49
N LEU A 378 7.08 -25.89 11.83
CA LEU A 378 6.54 -25.37 13.08
C LEU A 378 5.01 -25.59 13.17
N LEU A 379 4.28 -25.28 12.11
CA LEU A 379 2.83 -25.45 12.06
C LEU A 379 2.44 -26.93 12.16
N ALA A 380 3.07 -27.80 11.37
CA ALA A 380 2.76 -29.23 11.30
C ALA A 380 3.05 -29.95 12.62
N THR A 381 4.19 -29.65 13.25
CA THR A 381 4.59 -30.24 14.53
C THR A 381 3.72 -29.75 15.68
N SER A 382 3.38 -28.45 15.71
CA SER A 382 2.48 -27.89 16.71
C SER A 382 1.07 -28.45 16.60
N ALA A 383 0.58 -28.68 15.37
CA ALA A 383 -0.73 -29.28 15.12
C ALA A 383 -0.75 -30.82 15.32
N GLY A 384 0.42 -31.47 15.45
CA GLY A 384 0.51 -32.92 15.52
C GLY A 384 0.03 -33.64 14.27
N ASN A 385 0.07 -32.98 13.09
CA ASN A 385 -0.46 -33.53 11.85
C ASN A 385 0.57 -34.42 11.14
N VAL A 386 0.46 -35.73 11.37
CA VAL A 386 1.35 -36.77 10.83
C VAL A 386 1.41 -36.72 9.29
N GLY A 387 0.26 -36.57 8.62
CA GLY A 387 0.20 -36.54 7.16
C GLY A 387 0.90 -35.33 6.58
N MET A 388 0.78 -34.18 7.25
CA MET A 388 1.46 -32.93 6.85
C MET A 388 2.97 -33.04 7.04
N VAL A 389 3.44 -33.55 8.18
CA VAL A 389 4.89 -33.75 8.42
C VAL A 389 5.49 -34.73 7.41
N ALA A 390 4.75 -35.79 7.03
CA ALA A 390 5.22 -36.75 6.04
C ALA A 390 5.37 -36.12 4.64
N LYS A 391 4.37 -35.33 4.20
CA LYS A 391 4.44 -34.59 2.93
C LYS A 391 5.55 -33.54 2.95
N LEU A 392 5.71 -32.84 4.07
CA LEU A 392 6.77 -31.86 4.27
C LEU A 392 8.15 -32.51 4.13
N ALA A 393 8.37 -33.67 4.76
CA ALA A 393 9.64 -34.40 4.68
C ALA A 393 10.03 -34.70 3.22
N GLN A 394 9.09 -35.27 2.45
CA GLN A 394 9.32 -35.62 1.04
C GLN A 394 9.54 -34.38 0.16
N THR A 395 8.80 -33.30 0.40
CA THR A 395 8.93 -32.07 -0.40
C THR A 395 10.24 -31.35 -0.07
N ALA A 396 10.60 -31.27 1.22
CA ALA A 396 11.85 -30.69 1.69
C ALA A 396 13.07 -31.46 1.17
N GLU A 397 13.00 -32.79 1.12
CA GLU A 397 14.06 -33.63 0.54
C GLU A 397 14.25 -33.33 -0.96
N LYS A 398 13.15 -33.29 -1.73
CA LYS A 398 13.19 -32.94 -3.16
C LYS A 398 13.70 -31.52 -3.41
N SER A 399 13.41 -30.58 -2.51
CA SER A 399 13.88 -29.20 -2.60
C SER A 399 15.31 -28.99 -2.05
N GLY A 400 15.99 -30.06 -1.62
CA GLY A 400 17.34 -30.00 -1.05
C GLY A 400 17.43 -29.44 0.39
N GLN A 401 16.31 -29.26 1.07
CA GLN A 401 16.22 -28.82 2.47
C GLN A 401 16.41 -29.99 3.44
N ASN A 402 17.61 -30.55 3.41
CA ASN A 402 17.94 -31.81 4.10
C ASN A 402 17.74 -31.78 5.62
N ASN A 403 17.97 -30.63 6.27
CA ASN A 403 17.78 -30.51 7.73
C ASN A 403 16.30 -30.60 8.11
N VAL A 404 15.41 -29.95 7.35
CA VAL A 404 13.96 -30.01 7.59
C VAL A 404 13.43 -31.40 7.28
N ALA A 405 13.91 -32.01 6.18
CA ALA A 405 13.57 -33.40 5.85
C ALA A 405 13.98 -34.36 6.96
N PHE A 406 15.24 -34.28 7.44
CA PHE A 406 15.75 -35.12 8.51
C PHE A 406 14.94 -34.97 9.80
N LEU A 407 14.67 -33.74 10.25
CA LEU A 407 13.87 -33.49 11.47
C LEU A 407 12.42 -34.00 11.32
N SER A 408 11.84 -33.86 10.14
CA SER A 408 10.49 -34.34 9.85
C SER A 408 10.42 -35.87 9.87
N TYR A 409 11.35 -36.56 9.20
CA TYR A 409 11.44 -38.03 9.24
C TYR A 409 11.74 -38.54 10.66
N PHE A 410 12.63 -37.86 11.38
CA PHE A 410 13.01 -38.25 12.74
C PHE A 410 11.82 -38.13 13.71
N SER A 411 11.03 -37.06 13.58
CA SER A 411 9.81 -36.85 14.37
C SER A 411 8.72 -37.89 14.08
N LEU A 412 8.70 -38.43 12.86
CA LEU A 412 7.80 -39.51 12.45
C LEU A 412 8.29 -40.92 12.83
N GLY A 413 9.50 -41.05 13.40
CA GLY A 413 10.12 -42.34 13.69
C GLY A 413 10.59 -43.12 12.45
N ARG A 414 10.73 -42.43 11.31
CA ARG A 414 11.16 -42.95 10.00
C ARG A 414 12.68 -42.89 9.88
N LEU A 415 13.34 -43.79 10.60
CA LEU A 415 14.80 -43.75 10.80
C LEU A 415 15.56 -44.23 9.56
N GLU A 416 14.99 -45.13 8.79
CA GLU A 416 15.55 -45.61 7.53
C GLU A 416 15.68 -44.44 6.54
N GLU A 417 14.63 -43.63 6.39
CA GLU A 417 14.67 -42.41 5.55
C GLU A 417 15.64 -41.35 6.12
N CYS A 418 15.74 -41.20 7.45
CA CYS A 418 16.77 -40.34 8.06
C CYS A 418 18.19 -40.77 7.70
N LEU A 419 18.45 -42.08 7.69
CA LEU A 419 19.76 -42.63 7.34
C LEU A 419 20.10 -42.37 5.87
N GLU A 420 19.14 -42.59 4.96
CA GLU A 420 19.31 -42.30 3.54
C GLU A 420 19.58 -40.82 3.29
N VAL A 421 18.93 -39.88 4.00
CA VAL A 421 19.25 -38.45 3.92
C VAL A 421 20.69 -38.15 4.32
N LEU A 422 21.23 -38.80 5.35
CA LEU A 422 22.64 -38.63 5.76
C LEU A 422 23.61 -39.22 4.74
N ILE A 423 23.29 -40.38 4.16
CA ILE A 423 24.10 -41.02 3.10
C ILE A 423 24.10 -40.15 1.83
N ASN A 424 22.93 -39.72 1.36
CA ASN A 424 22.76 -38.89 0.17
C ASN A 424 23.44 -37.53 0.28
N THR A 425 23.54 -36.98 1.51
CA THR A 425 24.28 -35.73 1.77
C THR A 425 25.79 -35.92 1.94
N GLY A 426 26.30 -37.15 1.82
CA GLY A 426 27.73 -37.47 1.95
C GLY A 426 28.24 -37.46 3.40
N ARG A 427 27.35 -37.39 4.40
CA ARG A 427 27.70 -37.35 5.83
C ARG A 427 27.84 -38.75 6.42
N LEU A 428 28.72 -39.55 5.82
CA LEU A 428 28.92 -40.96 6.16
C LEU A 428 29.36 -41.23 7.62
N PRO A 429 30.25 -40.42 8.24
CA PRO A 429 30.57 -40.61 9.65
C PRO A 429 29.36 -40.40 10.57
N GLU A 430 28.55 -39.37 10.31
CA GLU A 430 27.33 -39.09 11.07
C GLU A 430 26.29 -40.20 10.85
N ALA A 431 26.15 -40.69 9.62
CA ALA A 431 25.32 -41.84 9.29
C ALA A 431 25.75 -43.10 10.06
N ALA A 432 27.07 -43.33 10.24
CA ALA A 432 27.60 -44.47 10.99
C ALA A 432 27.32 -44.36 12.50
N PHE A 433 27.39 -43.15 13.07
CA PHE A 433 26.98 -42.92 14.46
C PHE A 433 25.47 -43.07 14.64
N PHE A 434 24.68 -42.58 13.68
CA PHE A 434 23.23 -42.69 13.67
C PHE A 434 22.78 -44.16 13.57
N SER A 435 23.35 -44.93 12.63
CA SER A 435 23.07 -46.36 12.49
C SER A 435 23.47 -47.11 13.77
N ARG A 436 24.68 -46.88 14.32
CA ARG A 436 25.08 -47.53 15.58
C ARG A 436 24.12 -47.28 16.75
N THR A 437 23.47 -46.12 16.77
CA THR A 437 22.58 -45.70 17.87
C THR A 437 21.14 -46.16 17.67
N TYR A 438 20.62 -46.08 16.44
CA TYR A 438 19.19 -46.24 16.14
C TYR A 438 18.86 -47.42 15.21
N LEU A 439 19.80 -47.79 14.31
CA LEU A 439 19.69 -48.87 13.32
C LEU A 439 21.00 -49.72 13.26
N PRO A 440 21.38 -50.44 14.33
CA PRO A 440 22.57 -51.28 14.37
C PRO A 440 22.73 -52.25 13.18
N SER A 441 21.62 -52.75 12.62
CA SER A 441 21.59 -53.61 11.43
C SER A 441 22.24 -52.98 10.19
N GLN A 442 22.19 -51.65 10.05
CA GLN A 442 22.70 -50.93 8.88
C GLN A 442 24.15 -50.44 9.07
N VAL A 443 24.79 -50.72 10.20
CA VAL A 443 26.14 -50.20 10.51
C VAL A 443 27.17 -50.70 9.50
N SER A 444 27.17 -52.00 9.18
CA SER A 444 28.13 -52.60 8.25
C SER A 444 28.00 -52.01 6.84
N ARG A 445 26.77 -51.86 6.33
CA ARG A 445 26.48 -51.17 5.05
C ARG A 445 27.08 -49.75 5.03
N VAL A 446 26.86 -48.96 6.07
CA VAL A 446 27.32 -47.56 6.12
C VAL A 446 28.85 -47.47 6.28
N VAL A 447 29.44 -48.36 7.07
CA VAL A 447 30.91 -48.42 7.25
C VAL A 447 31.60 -48.82 5.95
N GLN A 448 31.02 -49.71 5.15
CA GLN A 448 31.52 -50.05 3.81
C GLN A 448 31.49 -48.85 2.87
N LEU A 449 30.34 -48.16 2.77
CA LEU A 449 30.23 -46.93 1.97
C LEU A 449 31.22 -45.85 2.45
N TRP A 450 31.42 -45.74 3.76
CA TRP A 450 32.40 -44.83 4.35
C TRP A 450 33.85 -45.21 4.02
N ARG A 451 34.18 -46.51 4.07
CA ARG A 451 35.49 -47.06 3.70
C ARG A 451 35.80 -46.81 2.22
N GLU A 452 34.83 -46.99 1.32
CA GLU A 452 34.98 -46.70 -0.10
C GLU A 452 35.21 -45.22 -0.38
N ASN A 453 34.40 -44.35 0.23
CA ASN A 453 34.55 -42.90 0.07
C ASN A 453 35.90 -42.41 0.63
N LEU A 454 36.29 -42.85 1.82
CA LEU A 454 37.59 -42.52 2.40
C LEU A 454 38.77 -43.14 1.64
N GLY A 455 38.60 -44.32 1.03
CA GLY A 455 39.65 -44.97 0.24
C GLY A 455 40.10 -44.11 -0.94
N SER A 456 39.18 -43.32 -1.52
CA SER A 456 39.50 -42.34 -2.56
C SER A 456 40.41 -41.21 -2.08
N VAL A 457 40.38 -40.87 -0.79
CA VAL A 457 41.15 -39.76 -0.19
C VAL A 457 42.39 -40.26 0.55
N ASN A 458 42.25 -41.30 1.38
CA ASN A 458 43.30 -41.90 2.19
C ASN A 458 43.00 -43.37 2.54
N ASN A 459 43.65 -44.27 1.81
CA ASN A 459 43.57 -45.72 2.02
C ASN A 459 43.97 -46.19 3.43
N LYS A 460 44.89 -45.51 4.12
CA LYS A 460 45.29 -45.91 5.48
C LYS A 460 44.19 -45.65 6.51
N ALA A 461 43.47 -44.53 6.35
CA ALA A 461 42.36 -44.19 7.23
C ALA A 461 41.15 -45.10 6.98
N ALA A 462 40.86 -45.40 5.71
CA ALA A 462 39.80 -46.35 5.33
C ALA A 462 40.00 -47.76 5.92
N ASN A 463 41.23 -48.28 5.87
CA ASN A 463 41.58 -49.58 6.46
C ASN A 463 41.57 -49.59 8.00
N SER A 464 41.51 -48.42 8.65
CA SER A 464 41.43 -48.31 10.12
C SER A 464 39.99 -48.37 10.63
N LEU A 465 38.99 -48.27 9.75
CA LEU A 465 37.59 -48.47 10.11
C LEU A 465 37.32 -49.96 10.26
N ALA A 466 36.94 -50.37 11.46
CA ALA A 466 36.53 -51.75 11.76
C ALA A 466 35.04 -51.93 11.46
N ASP A 467 34.70 -53.02 10.78
CA ASP A 467 33.32 -53.44 10.56
C ASP A 467 32.89 -54.36 11.73
N PRO A 468 31.71 -54.16 12.34
CA PRO A 468 31.16 -55.07 13.34
C PRO A 468 31.02 -56.53 12.88
N GLU A 469 30.80 -56.78 11.59
CA GLU A 469 30.71 -58.14 11.03
C GLU A 469 32.10 -58.82 10.94
N GLU A 470 33.14 -58.05 10.59
CA GLU A 470 34.51 -58.57 10.47
C GLU A 470 35.21 -58.71 11.84
N TYR A 471 34.86 -57.84 12.80
CA TYR A 471 35.56 -57.71 14.08
C TYR A 471 34.60 -57.55 15.27
N GLU A 472 33.73 -58.53 15.49
CA GLU A 472 32.74 -58.55 16.60
C GLU A 472 33.36 -58.25 17.98
N ASN A 473 34.58 -58.73 18.23
CA ASN A 473 35.32 -58.51 19.48
C ASN A 473 35.60 -57.03 19.81
N LEU A 474 35.58 -56.13 18.82
CA LEU A 474 35.80 -54.69 19.00
C LEU A 474 34.50 -53.92 19.33
N PHE A 475 33.34 -54.57 19.25
CA PHE A 475 32.02 -53.96 19.43
C PHE A 475 31.21 -54.68 20.53
N PRO A 476 31.56 -54.49 21.82
CA PRO A 476 30.83 -55.11 22.91
C PRO A 476 29.37 -54.63 22.96
N GLY A 477 28.42 -55.55 23.12
CA GLY A 477 26.99 -55.26 23.19
C GLY A 477 26.29 -55.07 21.83
N PHE A 478 26.97 -55.33 20.71
CA PHE A 478 26.39 -55.13 19.36
C PHE A 478 25.21 -56.06 19.07
N VAL A 479 25.30 -57.34 19.44
CA VAL A 479 24.20 -58.31 19.30
C VAL A 479 22.98 -57.90 20.13
N GLU A 480 23.19 -57.38 21.34
CA GLU A 480 22.11 -56.86 22.17
C GLU A 480 21.46 -55.60 21.56
N ALA A 481 22.26 -54.75 20.90
CA ALA A 481 21.76 -53.58 20.19
C ALA A 481 20.89 -53.99 18.97
N GLN A 482 21.30 -55.00 18.20
CA GLN A 482 20.51 -55.55 17.10
C GLN A 482 19.17 -56.16 17.58
N LYS A 483 19.20 -56.94 18.68
CA LYS A 483 17.98 -57.44 19.33
C LYS A 483 17.05 -56.30 19.75
N THR A 484 17.61 -55.26 20.34
CA THR A 484 16.87 -54.07 20.79
C THR A 484 16.23 -53.33 19.61
N GLU A 485 16.91 -53.23 18.48
CA GLU A 485 16.35 -52.63 17.26
C GLU A 485 15.09 -53.37 16.78
N GLN A 486 15.15 -54.69 16.67
CA GLN A 486 14.04 -55.53 16.23
C GLN A 486 12.85 -55.44 17.21
N PHE A 487 13.12 -55.39 18.51
CA PHE A 487 12.09 -55.17 19.54
C PHE A 487 11.40 -53.80 19.42
N LEU A 488 12.16 -52.74 19.10
CA LEU A 488 11.63 -51.37 18.99
C LEU A 488 10.92 -51.09 17.66
N ARG A 489 11.24 -51.82 16.59
CA ARG A 489 10.66 -51.64 15.24
C ARG A 489 9.12 -51.57 15.21
N PRO A 490 8.35 -52.47 15.86
CA PRO A 490 6.89 -52.36 15.90
C PRO A 490 6.40 -51.16 16.73
N GLN A 491 7.10 -50.81 17.81
CA GLN A 491 6.75 -49.68 18.67
C GLN A 491 6.96 -48.34 17.94
N ARG A 492 7.98 -48.24 17.09
CA ARG A 492 8.27 -47.05 16.26
C ARG A 492 7.16 -46.77 15.24
N LYS A 493 6.50 -47.81 14.71
CA LYS A 493 5.38 -47.66 13.76
C LYS A 493 4.07 -47.26 14.46
N SER A 494 3.96 -47.46 15.76
CA SER A 494 2.77 -47.15 16.54
C SER A 494 2.78 -45.70 17.02
N LEU A 495 1.97 -44.85 16.38
CA LEU A 495 1.79 -43.46 16.81
C LEU A 495 0.87 -43.41 18.04
N ILE A 496 1.43 -42.96 19.16
CA ILE A 496 0.71 -42.83 20.42
C ILE A 496 -0.06 -41.50 20.40
N PRO A 497 -1.37 -41.49 20.68
CA PRO A 497 -2.13 -40.24 20.77
C PRO A 497 -1.58 -39.31 21.88
N ALA A 498 -1.58 -38.00 21.62
CA ALA A 498 -0.97 -37.01 22.50
C ALA A 498 -1.56 -37.00 23.93
N ASN A 499 -2.82 -37.42 24.12
CA ASN A 499 -3.45 -37.52 25.44
C ASN A 499 -2.78 -38.53 26.39
N LYS A 500 -2.02 -39.49 25.85
CA LYS A 500 -1.29 -40.49 26.64
C LYS A 500 0.10 -40.00 27.07
N TYR A 501 0.51 -38.80 26.69
CA TYR A 501 1.80 -38.22 27.08
C TYR A 501 2.14 -38.35 28.58
N PRO A 502 1.22 -38.14 29.53
CA PRO A 502 1.53 -38.30 30.96
C PRO A 502 1.88 -39.73 31.39
N GLN A 503 1.55 -40.72 30.55
CA GLN A 503 1.80 -42.15 30.80
C GLN A 503 3.04 -42.65 30.06
N VAL A 504 3.64 -41.83 29.20
CA VAL A 504 4.84 -42.17 28.43
C VAL A 504 6.06 -41.77 29.25
N PRO A 505 6.95 -42.71 29.61
CA PRO A 505 8.19 -42.38 30.31
C PRO A 505 9.10 -41.50 29.45
N SER A 506 9.82 -40.59 30.09
CA SER A 506 10.73 -39.69 29.35
C SER A 506 11.90 -40.46 28.76
N ASN A 507 12.44 -40.00 27.62
CA ASN A 507 13.56 -40.68 26.92
C ASN A 507 14.81 -40.89 27.81
N HIS A 508 15.03 -40.06 28.83
CA HIS A 508 16.17 -40.18 29.75
C HIS A 508 15.96 -41.22 30.87
N GLU A 509 14.72 -41.60 31.13
CA GLU A 509 14.34 -42.61 32.14
C GLU A 509 14.17 -43.99 31.50
N ARG A 510 14.09 -44.04 30.18
CA ARG A 510 13.90 -45.26 29.41
C ARG A 510 15.23 -45.96 29.15
N ASN A 511 15.32 -47.26 29.44
CA ASN A 511 16.44 -48.10 29.02
C ASN A 511 15.95 -49.22 28.09
N PRO A 512 16.00 -49.01 26.76
CA PRO A 512 15.45 -49.97 25.80
C PRO A 512 16.15 -51.34 25.80
N VAL A 513 17.43 -51.40 26.20
CA VAL A 513 18.20 -52.65 26.25
C VAL A 513 17.70 -53.53 27.40
N GLU A 514 17.43 -52.94 28.57
CA GLU A 514 16.86 -53.66 29.72
C GLU A 514 15.40 -54.09 29.46
N GLU A 515 14.61 -53.25 28.78
CA GLU A 515 13.24 -53.58 28.35
C GLU A 515 13.22 -54.80 27.42
N MET A 516 14.14 -54.84 26.45
CA MET A 516 14.27 -55.97 25.52
C MET A 516 14.72 -57.24 26.26
N GLN A 517 15.69 -57.15 27.18
CA GLN A 517 16.13 -58.31 27.97
C GLN A 517 15.02 -58.88 28.85
N ALA A 518 14.20 -58.02 29.46
CA ALA A 518 13.01 -58.45 30.22
C ALA A 518 11.93 -59.07 29.32
N ALA A 519 11.76 -58.56 28.09
CA ALA A 519 10.85 -59.11 27.10
C ALA A 519 11.30 -60.51 26.60
N GLU A 520 12.60 -60.70 26.40
CA GLU A 520 13.20 -61.99 26.02
C GLU A 520 13.07 -63.02 27.16
N GLN A 521 13.32 -62.61 28.41
CA GLN A 521 13.18 -63.47 29.60
C GLN A 521 11.73 -63.88 29.90
N SER A 522 10.76 -63.03 29.55
CA SER A 522 9.33 -63.31 29.70
C SER A 522 8.74 -64.09 28.52
N GLY A 523 9.53 -64.34 27.47
CA GLY A 523 9.07 -65.01 26.24
C GLY A 523 8.11 -64.17 25.39
N SER A 524 8.00 -62.86 25.65
CA SER A 524 7.15 -61.94 24.88
C SER A 524 7.83 -61.40 23.62
N PHE A 525 9.15 -61.59 23.50
CA PHE A 525 9.96 -61.29 22.33
C PHE A 525 10.89 -62.46 22.03
N VAL A 526 10.97 -62.85 20.74
CA VAL A 526 11.93 -63.84 20.23
C VAL A 526 12.75 -63.14 19.17
N PHE A 527 14.07 -63.11 19.36
CA PHE A 527 14.99 -62.58 18.36
C PHE A 527 15.05 -63.53 17.17
N VAL A 528 14.82 -62.99 15.97
CA VAL A 528 15.03 -63.71 14.72
C VAL A 528 16.32 -63.16 14.12
N SER A 529 17.37 -63.99 14.08
CA SER A 529 18.62 -63.65 13.41
C SER A 529 18.43 -63.65 11.89
N ASP A 530 19.09 -62.72 11.18
CA ASP A 530 19.00 -62.60 9.72
C ASP A 530 19.39 -63.88 8.95
N THR A 531 20.07 -64.83 9.59
CA THR A 531 20.36 -66.17 9.06
C THR A 531 19.16 -67.11 8.94
N LEU A 532 18.02 -66.78 9.56
CA LEU A 532 16.78 -67.56 9.47
C LEU A 532 15.75 -66.97 8.50
N GLN A 533 15.89 -65.70 8.11
CA GLN A 533 15.00 -65.10 7.09
C GLN A 533 15.24 -65.69 5.70
N GLU A 534 16.48 -66.05 5.35
CA GLU A 534 16.75 -66.75 4.08
C GLU A 534 16.16 -68.16 4.04
N ASN A 535 15.98 -68.84 5.19
CA ASN A 535 15.44 -70.21 5.22
C ASN A 535 13.91 -70.26 5.38
N GLU A 536 13.26 -69.26 6.00
CA GLU A 536 11.80 -69.19 6.08
C GLU A 536 11.16 -68.63 4.79
N GLU A 537 11.87 -67.80 4.02
CA GLU A 537 11.41 -67.37 2.68
C GLU A 537 11.53 -68.51 1.65
N GLU A 538 12.43 -69.49 1.82
CA GLU A 538 12.56 -70.65 0.92
C GLU A 538 11.52 -71.77 1.18
N GLU A 539 10.94 -71.89 2.38
CA GLU A 539 9.97 -72.95 2.71
C GLU A 539 8.50 -72.60 2.40
N GLU A 540 8.14 -71.32 2.21
CA GLU A 540 6.78 -70.95 1.77
C GLU A 540 6.56 -71.06 0.24
N ASP A 541 7.62 -71.23 -0.56
CA ASP A 541 7.55 -71.25 -2.04
C ASP A 541 7.42 -72.66 -2.68
N PHE A 542 7.28 -73.72 -1.87
CA PHE A 542 7.01 -75.09 -2.35
C PHE A 542 5.64 -75.63 -1.89
N LYS A 543 4.57 -75.07 -2.46
CA LYS A 543 3.35 -75.87 -2.75
C LYS A 543 3.00 -75.74 -4.22
N GLU A 544 3.19 -76.87 -4.89
CA GLU A 544 3.03 -77.10 -6.32
C GLU A 544 1.73 -76.52 -6.88
N ALA A 545 1.89 -75.84 -8.02
CA ALA A 545 0.83 -75.60 -8.98
C ALA A 545 0.37 -76.94 -9.59
N GLU A 546 -0.90 -77.30 -9.38
CA GLU A 546 -1.63 -78.19 -10.28
C GLU A 546 -2.69 -77.38 -11.05
N ASP A 547 -2.61 -77.46 -12.36
CA ASP A 547 -3.47 -76.86 -13.39
C ASP A 547 -4.95 -77.26 -13.26
N VAL A 548 -5.88 -76.29 -13.33
CA VAL A 548 -7.21 -76.44 -13.96
C VAL A 548 -7.65 -75.11 -14.62
N PRO A 549 -8.21 -75.12 -15.85
CA PRO A 549 -8.12 -74.00 -16.80
C PRO A 549 -9.25 -72.96 -16.75
N VAL A 550 -8.95 -71.81 -17.35
CA VAL A 550 -9.83 -70.66 -17.65
C VAL A 550 -11.06 -71.07 -18.48
N SER A 551 -12.27 -70.88 -17.93
CA SER A 551 -13.45 -70.40 -18.69
C SER A 551 -14.65 -70.08 -17.80
N GLN A 552 -15.31 -68.94 -18.09
CA GLN A 552 -16.60 -68.44 -17.54
C GLN A 552 -16.47 -67.88 -16.10
N VAL A 553 -16.67 -66.59 -15.80
CA VAL A 553 -17.83 -65.74 -16.13
C VAL A 553 -17.39 -64.27 -16.16
N THR A 554 -17.46 -63.64 -17.32
CA THR A 554 -17.65 -62.18 -17.46
C THR A 554 -19.09 -61.83 -17.08
N GLN A 555 -19.33 -60.85 -16.21
CA GLN A 555 -20.43 -59.88 -16.35
C GLN A 555 -20.42 -58.77 -15.26
N GLY A 556 -20.26 -57.52 -15.73
CA GLY A 556 -20.76 -56.27 -15.13
C GLY A 556 -19.95 -55.67 -13.95
N ILE A 557 -19.72 -54.36 -13.77
CA ILE A 557 -20.25 -53.07 -14.27
C ILE A 557 -19.14 -52.04 -13.92
N ASP A 558 -18.50 -51.38 -14.89
CA ASP A 558 -18.68 -49.99 -15.38
C ASP A 558 -18.12 -48.86 -14.47
N ASP A 559 -17.08 -48.21 -14.99
CA ASP A 559 -16.35 -47.05 -14.44
C ASP A 559 -17.09 -45.75 -14.79
N GLN A 560 -17.94 -45.24 -13.89
CA GLN A 560 -18.38 -43.84 -13.86
C GLN A 560 -19.29 -43.60 -12.64
N LYS A 561 -18.73 -43.17 -11.49
CA LYS A 561 -19.42 -42.42 -10.41
C LYS A 561 -18.53 -42.23 -9.18
N ILE A 562 -17.57 -41.30 -9.21
CA ILE A 562 -17.10 -40.60 -8.00
C ILE A 562 -16.67 -39.18 -8.39
N LEU A 563 -17.62 -38.35 -8.82
CA LEU A 563 -17.49 -36.89 -8.90
C LEU A 563 -18.89 -36.31 -8.75
N SER A 564 -19.27 -36.03 -7.50
CA SER A 564 -20.27 -35.04 -7.06
C SER A 564 -20.80 -35.50 -5.70
N GLU A 565 -20.53 -34.76 -4.64
CA GLU A 565 -21.58 -34.05 -3.91
C GLU A 565 -21.00 -33.37 -2.67
N ASP A 566 -21.24 -32.06 -2.65
CA ASP A 566 -21.01 -31.12 -1.56
C ASP A 566 -21.80 -31.51 -0.31
N VAL A 567 -21.21 -31.34 0.87
CA VAL A 567 -21.94 -31.33 2.14
C VAL A 567 -21.98 -29.90 2.66
N ASN A 568 -23.18 -29.33 2.52
CA ASN A 568 -23.65 -28.09 3.12
C ASN A 568 -23.83 -28.31 4.63
N LEU A 569 -23.31 -27.41 5.46
CA LEU A 569 -23.53 -27.38 6.91
C LEU A 569 -24.16 -26.03 7.25
N ASP A 570 -25.48 -26.03 7.42
CA ASP A 570 -26.25 -25.08 8.23
C ASP A 570 -27.57 -25.75 8.62
N GLU A 571 -28.12 -25.35 9.77
CA GLU A 571 -29.33 -25.82 10.44
C GLU A 571 -29.13 -26.98 11.43
N ASP A 572 -28.78 -26.63 12.68
CA ASP A 572 -29.42 -27.18 13.88
C ASP A 572 -29.05 -26.31 15.10
N LEU A 573 -29.69 -25.14 15.19
CA LEU A 573 -29.87 -24.36 16.41
C LEU A 573 -31.24 -23.71 16.33
N LEU A 574 -32.25 -24.37 16.91
CA LEU A 574 -33.41 -23.83 17.64
C LEU A 574 -34.45 -24.95 17.86
N GLU A 575 -35.15 -24.89 19.01
CA GLU A 575 -36.13 -25.84 19.58
C GLU A 575 -35.46 -26.88 20.51
N ASP A 576 -35.52 -26.80 21.85
CA ASP A 576 -36.57 -26.31 22.78
C ASP A 576 -36.16 -25.17 23.73
#